data_AF-A0A3C1R215-F1
#
_entry.id   AF-A0A3C1R215-F1
#
_cell.length_a   1.000
_cell.length_b   1.000
_cell.length_c   1.000
_cell.angle_alpha   90.00
_cell.angle_beta   90.00
_cell.angle_gamma   90.00
#
_symmetry.space_group_name_H-M   'P 1'
#
loop_
_entity.id
_entity.type
_entity.pdbx_description
1 polymer ?
#
loop_
_entity_poly.entity_id
_entity_poly.type
_entity_poly.pdbx_seq_one_letter_code
_entity_poly.pdbx_strand_id
1 'polypeptide(L)'
;MNRFDEHSTGLHEAIDDPVERQRVIDRATIDDALAGNRGASQQAIAAQVVRWGALLLRKNADYGDSAWKRPMLAPECDAGTAIRVRMSGKLSRLMILLERPAEVTSESFDDTLRDFGCYCLLELARPGR
;
A
#
# COMPACT_ATOMS: atom_id res chain seq x y z
N MET A 1 39.66 10.37 21.08
CA MET A 1 38.94 10.79 22.30
C MET A 1 38.09 12.00 21.94
N ASN A 2 36.85 11.77 21.50
CA ASN A 2 35.82 12.80 21.45
C ASN A 2 34.50 12.06 21.61
N ARG A 3 34.00 12.05 22.86
CA ARG A 3 32.64 11.63 23.22
C ARG A 3 31.72 12.67 22.60
N PHE A 4 30.97 12.29 21.58
CA PHE A 4 29.75 12.99 21.23
C PHE A 4 28.61 12.16 21.79
N ASP A 5 27.84 12.82 22.64
CA ASP A 5 26.90 12.27 23.60
C ASP A 5 25.79 11.43 22.96
N GLU A 6 25.71 10.17 23.36
CA GLU A 6 24.57 9.26 23.12
C GLU A 6 23.34 9.60 24.00
N HIS A 7 23.29 10.79 24.61
CA HIS A 7 22.36 11.10 25.71
C HIS A 7 21.17 12.02 25.39
N SER A 8 20.86 12.32 24.12
CA SER A 8 19.80 13.30 23.80
C SER A 8 18.57 12.77 23.03
N THR A 9 18.35 11.45 22.98
CA THR A 9 17.04 10.92 22.54
C THR A 9 16.61 9.84 23.51
N GLY A 10 15.56 10.09 24.27
CA GLY A 10 14.96 9.15 25.24
C GLY A 10 14.25 7.97 24.57
N LEU A 11 14.94 7.28 23.65
CA LEU A 11 14.47 6.11 22.91
C LEU A 11 15.33 4.88 23.24
N HIS A 12 15.71 4.73 24.51
CA HIS A 12 16.48 3.59 25.02
C HIS A 12 15.59 2.51 25.64
N GLU A 13 14.39 2.31 25.12
CA GLU A 13 13.77 1.00 25.17
C GLU A 13 14.04 0.37 23.81
N ALA A 14 15.10 -0.45 23.76
CA ALA A 14 15.41 -1.22 22.58
C ALA A 14 14.16 -2.03 22.22
N ILE A 15 13.54 -1.72 21.08
CA ILE A 15 12.52 -2.58 20.51
C ILE A 15 13.23 -3.90 20.16
N ASP A 16 13.12 -4.88 21.06
CA ASP A 16 13.81 -6.17 20.94
C ASP A 16 13.29 -7.00 19.76
N ASP A 17 12.10 -6.71 19.26
CA ASP A 17 11.54 -7.31 18.04
C ASP A 17 12.10 -6.62 16.77
N PRO A 18 12.90 -7.32 15.95
CA PRO A 18 13.43 -6.77 14.71
C PRO A 18 12.35 -6.30 13.73
N VAL A 19 11.17 -6.95 13.73
CA VAL A 19 10.05 -6.59 12.85
C VAL A 19 9.48 -5.24 13.25
N GLU A 20 9.25 -5.05 14.54
CA GLU A 20 8.71 -3.80 15.07
C GLU A 20 9.72 -2.65 14.93
N ARG A 21 11.02 -2.93 15.16
CA ARG A 21 12.08 -1.96 14.89
C ARG A 21 12.09 -1.52 13.42
N GLN A 22 11.95 -2.46 12.47
CA GLN A 22 11.91 -2.12 11.06
C GLN A 22 10.67 -1.27 10.71
N ARG A 23 9.51 -1.56 11.28
CA ARG A 23 8.29 -0.75 11.08
C ARG A 23 8.48 0.70 11.53
N VAL A 24 9.16 0.93 12.66
CA VAL A 24 9.48 2.28 13.14
C VAL A 24 10.41 3.01 12.16
N ILE A 25 11.44 2.32 11.65
CA ILE A 25 12.38 2.88 10.65
C ILE A 25 11.66 3.23 9.34
N ASP A 26 10.83 2.32 8.84
CA ASP A 26 10.07 2.51 7.60
C ASP A 26 9.09 3.69 7.74
N ARG A 27 8.42 3.79 8.90
CA ARG A 27 7.52 4.91 9.21
C ARG A 27 8.27 6.24 9.24
N ALA A 28 9.39 6.30 9.95
CA ALA A 28 10.22 7.50 10.01
C ALA A 28 10.72 7.92 8.63
N THR A 29 11.06 6.97 7.76
CA THR A 29 11.46 7.24 6.37
C THR A 29 10.35 7.90 5.56
N ILE A 30 9.11 7.43 5.72
CA ILE A 30 7.94 8.03 5.05
C ILE A 30 7.69 9.44 5.59
N ASP A 31 7.72 9.62 6.91
CA ASP A 31 7.45 10.93 7.53
C ASP A 31 8.53 11.97 7.14
N ASP A 32 9.80 11.58 7.09
CA ASP A 32 10.91 12.40 6.62
C ASP A 32 10.79 12.78 5.13
N ALA A 33 10.33 11.84 4.29
CA ALA A 33 10.04 12.11 2.89
C ALA A 33 8.87 13.10 2.72
N LEU A 34 7.79 12.94 3.49
CA LEU A 34 6.63 13.85 3.46
C LEU A 34 7.01 15.27 3.86
N ALA A 35 7.91 15.43 4.83
CA ALA A 35 8.45 16.71 5.26
C ALA A 35 9.32 17.39 4.18
N GLY A 36 9.69 16.69 3.11
CA GLY A 36 10.49 17.23 2.01
C GLY A 36 12.00 17.14 2.24
N ASN A 37 12.44 16.58 3.37
CA ASN A 37 13.86 16.48 3.74
C ASN A 37 14.66 15.54 2.81
N ARG A 38 13.96 14.71 2.04
CA ARG A 38 14.54 13.74 1.10
C ARG A 38 14.41 14.14 -0.38
N GLY A 39 14.01 15.39 -0.62
CA GLY A 39 13.83 15.96 -1.96
C GLY A 39 12.45 15.69 -2.59
N ALA A 40 12.14 16.43 -3.64
CA ALA A 40 10.79 16.51 -4.22
C ALA A 40 10.28 15.18 -4.79
N SER A 41 11.14 14.36 -5.40
CA SER A 41 10.75 13.07 -5.96
C SER A 41 10.32 12.08 -4.88
N GLN A 42 11.07 11.99 -3.78
CA GLN A 42 10.74 11.13 -2.65
C GLN A 42 9.48 11.63 -1.92
N GLN A 43 9.31 12.95 -1.81
CA GLN A 43 8.09 13.53 -1.25
C GLN A 43 6.85 13.16 -2.08
N ALA A 44 6.94 13.20 -3.41
CA ALA A 44 5.84 12.81 -4.30
C ALA A 44 5.47 11.32 -4.14
N ILE A 45 6.46 10.45 -4.01
CA ILE A 45 6.26 9.01 -3.74
C ILE A 45 5.57 8.80 -2.39
N ALA A 46 6.11 9.40 -1.32
CA ALA A 46 5.55 9.27 0.03
C ALA A 46 4.10 9.76 0.11
N ALA A 47 3.77 10.84 -0.61
CA ALA A 47 2.41 11.33 -0.72
C ALA A 47 1.46 10.30 -1.36
N GLN A 48 1.92 9.53 -2.36
CA GLN A 48 1.12 8.43 -2.93
C GLN A 48 0.97 7.28 -1.95
N VAL A 49 2.04 6.88 -1.24
CA VAL A 49 2.00 5.82 -0.23
C VAL A 49 0.93 6.11 0.83
N VAL A 50 0.92 7.33 1.39
CA VAL A 50 -0.09 7.74 2.37
C VAL A 50 -1.49 7.72 1.78
N ARG A 51 -1.67 8.24 0.56
CA ARG A 51 -3.00 8.25 -0.09
C ARG A 51 -3.54 6.84 -0.32
N TRP A 52 -2.71 5.93 -0.81
CA TRP A 52 -3.11 4.56 -1.14
C TRP A 52 -3.39 3.75 0.13
N GLY A 53 -2.50 3.85 1.13
CA GLY A 53 -2.70 3.22 2.43
C GLY A 53 -3.98 3.69 3.11
N ALA A 54 -4.20 5.00 3.18
CA ALA A 54 -5.41 5.55 3.79
C ALA A 54 -6.69 5.16 3.03
N LEU A 55 -6.65 5.09 1.70
CA LEU A 55 -7.77 4.61 0.89
C LEU A 55 -8.12 3.15 1.21
N LEU A 56 -7.12 2.28 1.26
CA LEU A 56 -7.30 0.86 1.56
C LEU A 56 -7.83 0.63 2.97
N LEU A 57 -7.30 1.34 3.97
CA LEU A 57 -7.78 1.25 5.35
C LEU A 57 -9.25 1.68 5.46
N ARG A 58 -9.66 2.76 4.78
CA ARG A 58 -11.08 3.18 4.73
C ARG A 58 -11.95 2.13 4.06
N LYS A 59 -11.56 1.62 2.88
CA LYS A 59 -12.30 0.55 2.21
C LYS A 59 -12.39 -0.71 3.06
N ASN A 60 -11.31 -1.11 3.75
CA ASN A 60 -11.35 -2.27 4.62
C ASN A 60 -12.24 -2.04 5.85
N ALA A 61 -12.34 -0.80 6.35
CA ALA A 61 -13.32 -0.46 7.37
C ALA A 61 -14.77 -0.56 6.85
N ASP A 62 -15.03 -0.09 5.61
CA ASP A 62 -16.37 -0.09 5.00
C ASP A 62 -16.87 -1.51 4.66
N TYR A 63 -16.00 -2.33 4.05
CA TYR A 63 -16.35 -3.66 3.54
C TYR A 63 -15.92 -4.81 4.48
N GLY A 64 -15.27 -4.48 5.61
CA GLY A 64 -14.53 -5.44 6.43
C GLY A 64 -13.40 -6.12 5.65
N ASP A 65 -12.87 -7.21 6.21
CA ASP A 65 -11.83 -8.07 5.61
C ASP A 65 -12.28 -8.86 4.36
N SER A 66 -13.28 -8.34 3.63
CA SER A 66 -13.87 -8.95 2.43
C SER A 66 -12.85 -9.30 1.35
N ALA A 67 -11.77 -8.51 1.23
CA ALA A 67 -10.68 -8.78 0.29
C ALA A 67 -10.01 -10.14 0.54
N TRP A 68 -9.99 -10.61 1.79
CA TRP A 68 -9.39 -11.87 2.20
C TRP A 68 -10.41 -12.99 2.47
N LYS A 69 -11.68 -12.77 2.12
CA LYS A 69 -12.73 -13.80 2.17
C LYS A 69 -12.91 -14.46 0.82
N ARG A 70 -13.41 -15.70 0.83
CA ARG A 70 -13.77 -16.41 -0.40
C ARG A 70 -14.98 -15.73 -1.07
N PRO A 71 -15.03 -15.64 -2.41
CA PRO A 71 -16.17 -15.08 -3.12
C PRO A 71 -17.46 -15.85 -2.85
N MET A 72 -18.58 -15.15 -2.62
CA MET A 72 -19.87 -15.78 -2.33
C MET A 72 -20.41 -16.63 -3.50
N LEU A 73 -20.12 -16.22 -4.74
CA LEU A 73 -20.59 -16.90 -5.96
C LEU A 73 -19.56 -17.88 -6.55
N ALA A 74 -18.39 -18.00 -5.92
CA ALA A 74 -17.34 -18.96 -6.27
C ALA A 74 -16.59 -19.35 -4.99
N PRO A 75 -17.25 -19.99 -4.01
CA PRO A 75 -16.68 -20.28 -2.69
C PRO A 75 -15.53 -21.30 -2.73
N GLU A 76 -15.35 -21.99 -3.85
CA GLU A 76 -14.21 -22.83 -4.16
C GLU A 76 -12.94 -22.03 -4.47
N CYS A 77 -13.09 -20.75 -4.87
CA CYS A 77 -11.97 -19.86 -5.14
C CYS A 77 -11.41 -19.30 -3.83
N ASP A 78 -10.12 -19.56 -3.56
CA ASP A 78 -9.46 -18.97 -2.40
C ASP A 78 -9.28 -17.45 -2.59
N ALA A 79 -9.16 -16.73 -1.47
CA ALA A 79 -9.10 -15.28 -1.49
C ALA A 79 -7.90 -14.71 -2.29
N GLY A 80 -6.75 -15.40 -2.29
CA GLY A 80 -5.59 -14.93 -3.07
C GLY A 80 -5.83 -15.10 -4.57
N THR A 81 -6.39 -16.24 -4.98
CA THR A 81 -6.82 -16.42 -6.37
C THR A 81 -7.86 -15.37 -6.76
N ALA A 82 -8.82 -15.06 -5.89
CA ALA A 82 -9.80 -14.00 -6.14
C ALA A 82 -9.15 -12.61 -6.28
N ILE A 83 -8.14 -12.27 -5.46
CA ILE A 83 -7.37 -11.03 -5.60
C ILE A 83 -6.64 -11.01 -6.95
N ARG A 84 -5.94 -12.09 -7.33
CA ARG A 84 -5.23 -12.18 -8.61
C ARG A 84 -6.15 -12.07 -9.83
N VAL A 85 -7.37 -12.60 -9.76
CA VAL A 85 -8.40 -12.40 -10.81
C VAL A 85 -8.81 -10.93 -10.92
N ARG A 86 -8.94 -10.21 -9.79
CA ARG A 86 -9.22 -8.76 -9.83
C ARG A 86 -8.03 -7.98 -10.39
N MET A 87 -6.80 -8.39 -10.07
CA MET A 87 -5.58 -7.82 -10.63
C MET A 87 -5.51 -8.01 -12.15
N SER A 88 -5.84 -9.19 -12.67
CA SER A 88 -5.84 -9.43 -14.11
C SER A 88 -6.86 -8.55 -14.84
N GLY A 89 -8.07 -8.39 -14.28
CA GLY A 89 -9.07 -7.48 -14.82
C GLY A 89 -8.58 -6.02 -14.88
N LYS A 90 -7.89 -5.55 -13.83
CA LYS A 90 -7.30 -4.20 -13.82
C LYS A 90 -6.16 -4.05 -14.81
N LEU A 91 -5.30 -5.07 -14.95
CA LEU A 91 -4.23 -5.07 -15.94
C LEU A 91 -4.79 -5.04 -17.37
N SER A 92 -5.79 -5.86 -17.68
CA SER A 92 -6.48 -5.82 -18.98
C SER A 92 -7.09 -4.44 -19.26
N ARG A 93 -7.67 -3.81 -18.23
CA ARG A 93 -8.21 -2.44 -18.36
C ARG A 93 -7.13 -1.40 -18.67
N LEU A 94 -5.97 -1.47 -18.00
CA LEU A 94 -4.84 -0.59 -18.32
C LEU A 94 -4.39 -0.75 -19.77
N MET A 95 -4.28 -1.98 -20.27
CA MET A 95 -3.92 -2.24 -21.67
C MET A 95 -4.92 -1.62 -22.64
N ILE A 96 -6.22 -1.75 -22.36
CA ILE A 96 -7.27 -1.14 -23.19
C ILE A 96 -7.16 0.39 -23.18
N LEU A 97 -6.93 1.01 -22.01
CA LEU A 97 -6.85 2.46 -21.87
C LEU A 97 -5.61 3.08 -22.56
N LEU A 98 -4.56 2.29 -22.80
CA LEU A 98 -3.41 2.70 -23.62
C LEU A 98 -3.76 2.78 -25.11
N GLU A 99 -4.66 1.91 -25.57
CA GLU A 99 -5.07 1.84 -26.98
C GLU A 99 -6.25 2.75 -27.31
N ARG A 100 -7.16 2.93 -26.34
CA ARG A 100 -8.45 3.60 -26.55
C ARG A 100 -8.80 4.47 -25.34
N PRO A 101 -9.31 5.69 -25.54
CA PRO A 101 -9.78 6.51 -24.43
C PRO A 101 -10.95 5.83 -23.72
N ALA A 102 -11.13 6.15 -22.43
CA ALA A 102 -12.24 5.63 -21.65
C ALA A 102 -13.58 6.12 -22.20
N GLU A 103 -14.51 5.20 -22.47
CA GLU A 103 -15.89 5.55 -22.82
C GLU A 103 -16.68 6.04 -21.59
N VAL A 104 -16.26 5.63 -20.39
CA VAL A 104 -16.83 6.07 -19.12
C VAL A 104 -15.93 7.16 -18.52
N THR A 105 -16.45 8.38 -18.42
CA THR A 105 -15.68 9.56 -17.99
C THR A 105 -15.24 9.54 -16.52
N SER A 106 -15.89 8.71 -15.69
CA SER A 106 -15.53 8.56 -14.28
C SER A 106 -14.36 7.60 -14.03
N GLU A 107 -13.80 6.99 -15.08
CA GLU A 107 -12.69 6.06 -14.98
C GLU A 107 -11.47 6.61 -15.75
N SER A 108 -10.34 6.75 -15.07
CA SER A 108 -9.09 7.19 -15.67
C SER A 108 -8.04 6.07 -15.66
N PHE A 109 -7.00 6.23 -16.49
CA PHE A 109 -5.82 5.36 -16.47
C PHE A 109 -5.18 5.36 -15.08
N ASP A 110 -5.00 6.54 -14.48
CA ASP A 110 -4.37 6.71 -13.17
C ASP A 110 -5.18 6.06 -12.04
N ASP A 111 -6.51 6.13 -12.10
CA ASP A 111 -7.37 5.46 -11.12
C ASP A 111 -7.29 3.94 -11.26
N THR A 112 -7.27 3.44 -12.49
CA THR A 112 -7.07 2.00 -12.75
C THR A 112 -5.70 1.52 -12.27
N LEU A 113 -4.65 2.31 -12.50
CA LEU A 113 -3.29 2.00 -12.07
C LEU A 113 -3.19 1.96 -10.54
N ARG A 114 -3.84 2.93 -9.88
CA ARG A 114 -3.93 2.97 -8.42
C ARG A 114 -4.67 1.76 -7.86
N ASP A 115 -5.80 1.39 -8.45
CA ASP A 115 -6.55 0.20 -8.05
C ASP A 115 -5.70 -1.07 -8.18
N PHE A 116 -4.97 -1.23 -9.29
CA PHE A 116 -4.06 -2.34 -9.48
C PHE A 116 -2.98 -2.40 -8.38
N GLY A 117 -2.31 -1.27 -8.11
CA GLY A 117 -1.33 -1.16 -7.02
C GLY A 117 -1.91 -1.47 -5.64
N CYS A 118 -3.16 -1.06 -5.38
CA CYS A 118 -3.87 -1.39 -4.15
C CYS A 118 -4.11 -2.90 -4.00
N TYR A 119 -4.46 -3.61 -5.09
CA TYR A 119 -4.59 -5.06 -5.04
C TYR A 119 -3.26 -5.78 -4.80
N CYS A 120 -2.14 -5.28 -5.34
CA CYS A 120 -0.81 -5.79 -5.01
C CYS A 120 -0.55 -5.70 -3.50
N LEU A 121 -0.88 -4.58 -2.87
CA LEU A 121 -0.71 -4.42 -1.42
C LEU A 121 -1.62 -5.37 -0.62
N LEU A 122 -2.88 -5.53 -1.03
CA LEU A 122 -3.81 -6.47 -0.39
C LEU A 122 -3.36 -7.93 -0.49
N GLU A 123 -2.78 -8.34 -1.62
CA GLU A 123 -2.20 -9.68 -1.80
C GLU A 123 -1.03 -9.90 -0.83
N LEU A 124 -0.15 -8.90 -0.68
CA LEU A 124 1.00 -8.97 0.22
C LEU A 124 0.61 -8.95 1.71
N ALA A 125 -0.45 -8.25 2.06
CA ALA A 125 -0.95 -8.09 3.43
C ALA A 125 -1.89 -9.21 3.90
N ARG A 126 -2.16 -10.22 3.06
CA ARG A 126 -3.09 -11.30 3.37
C ARG A 126 -2.66 -12.09 4.63
N PRO A 127 -3.57 -12.34 5.59
CA PRO A 127 -3.28 -13.16 6.77
C PRO A 127 -2.94 -14.61 6.41
N GLY A 128 -1.99 -15.21 7.15
CA GLY A 128 -1.76 -16.67 7.14
C GLY A 128 -1.25 -17.24 5.82
N ARG A 129 -0.13 -16.70 5.30
CA ARG A 129 0.59 -17.31 4.17
C ARG A 129 0.94 -18.77 4.42
#